data_AF-A0AAD2Q705-F1
#
_entry.id   AF-A0AAD2Q705-F1
#
_cell.length_a   1.000
_cell.length_b   1.000
_cell.length_c   1.000
_cell.angle_alpha   90.00
_cell.angle_beta   90.00
_cell.angle_gamma   90.00
#
_symmetry.space_group_name_H-M   'P 1'
#
loop_
_entity.id
_entity.type
_entity.pdbx_description
1 polymer ?
#
loop_
_entity_poly.entity_id
_entity_poly.type
_entity_poly.pdbx_seq_one_letter_code
_entity_poly.pdbx_strand_id
1 'polypeptide(L)' 'MGQGAGKEWEVEEVLDAKMRYWSIWYFVRWKGYDSSHDQWVKHSDIFAEDAIAAFYRKHPNKPRVEMLRACSQVNLL' A
#
# COMPACT_ATOMS: atom_id res chain seq x y z
N MET A 1 5.38 8.43 -29.76
CA MET A 1 5.15 9.31 -28.59
C MET A 1 5.63 8.55 -27.37
N GLY A 2 6.58 9.11 -26.62
CA GLY A 2 7.39 8.39 -25.63
C GLY A 2 6.56 7.87 -24.46
N GLN A 3 6.74 6.61 -24.13
CA GLN A 3 6.22 6.00 -22.90
C GLN A 3 6.97 6.63 -21.72
N GLY A 4 6.24 7.30 -20.84
CA GLY A 4 6.80 7.75 -19.57
C GLY A 4 7.16 6.51 -18.76
N ALA A 5 8.46 6.21 -18.68
CA ALA A 5 8.98 5.14 -17.84
C ALA A 5 8.75 5.52 -16.37
N GLY A 6 7.59 5.16 -15.84
CA GLY A 6 7.36 5.13 -14.40
C GLY A 6 8.42 4.25 -13.78
N LYS A 7 9.13 4.78 -12.79
CA LYS A 7 10.25 4.06 -12.18
C LYS A 7 9.69 2.99 -11.24
N GLU A 8 9.80 1.74 -11.64
CA GLU A 8 9.41 0.58 -10.84
C GLU A 8 10.57 0.20 -9.92
N TRP A 9 10.26 -0.05 -8.65
CA TRP A 9 11.25 -0.39 -7.63
C TRP A 9 10.78 -1.64 -6.87
N GLU A 10 11.73 -2.49 -6.48
CA GLU A 10 11.42 -3.70 -5.73
C GLU A 10 11.16 -3.38 -4.25
N VAL A 11 10.03 -3.85 -3.74
CA VAL A 11 9.64 -3.72 -2.33
C VAL A 11 10.36 -4.78 -1.51
N GLU A 12 11.05 -4.37 -0.45
CA GLU A 12 11.64 -5.29 0.53
C GLU A 12 10.59 -5.68 1.57
N GLU A 13 9.95 -4.69 2.20
CA GLU A 13 8.89 -4.93 3.17
C GLU A 13 7.92 -3.74 3.28
N VAL A 14 6.71 -4.04 3.74
CA VAL A 14 5.72 -3.04 4.16
C VAL A 14 5.84 -2.88 5.68
N LEU A 15 6.15 -1.65 6.10
CA LEU A 15 6.40 -1.29 7.49
C LEU A 15 5.12 -0.83 8.21
N ASP A 16 4.23 -0.14 7.49
CA ASP A 16 2.98 0.37 8.06
C ASP A 16 1.88 0.52 7.00
N ALA A 17 0.63 0.64 7.46
CA ALA A 17 -0.52 0.90 6.62
C ALA A 17 -1.47 1.89 7.31
N LYS A 18 -1.93 2.89 6.57
CA LYS A 18 -2.89 3.87 7.06
C LYS A 18 -3.95 4.20 6.02
N MET A 19 -5.10 4.67 6.49
CA MET A 19 -6.16 5.21 5.65
C MET A 19 -5.97 6.73 5.50
N ARG A 20 -6.01 7.23 4.26
CA ARG A 20 -6.02 8.66 3.98
C ARG A 20 -6.83 8.94 2.71
N TYR A 21 -7.77 9.89 2.79
CA TYR A 21 -8.69 10.24 1.70
C TYR A 21 -9.35 9.02 1.07
N TRP A 22 -9.93 8.16 1.91
CA TRP A 22 -10.69 6.99 1.45
C TRP A 22 -9.86 5.94 0.68
N SER A 23 -8.52 6.02 0.77
CA SER A 23 -7.60 5.07 0.17
C SER A 23 -6.59 4.58 1.21
N ILE A 24 -6.08 3.36 1.00
CA ILE A 24 -4.99 2.80 1.82
C ILE A 24 -3.66 3.28 1.27
N TRP A 25 -2.77 3.67 2.17
CA TRP A 25 -1.39 4.00 1.91
C TRP A 25 -0.50 3.06 2.71
N TYR A 26 0.59 2.62 2.11
CA TYR A 26 1.58 1.72 2.69
C TYR A 26 2.88 2.47 2.89
N PHE A 27 3.54 2.27 4.03
CA PHE A 27 4.89 2.74 4.26
C PHE A 27 5.85 1.62 3.87
N VAL A 28 6.69 1.88 2.87
CA VAL A 28 7.42 0.84 2.13
C VAL A 28 8.92 1.03 2.35
N ARG A 29 9.62 -0.06 2.68
CA ARG A 29 11.08 -0.18 2.59
C ARG A 29 11.45 -0.73 1.22
N TRP A 30 12.36 -0.05 0.55
CA TRP A 30 12.85 -0.45 -0.77
C TRP A 30 14.07 -1.34 -0.65
N LYS A 31 14.15 -2.38 -1.48
CA LYS A 31 15.26 -3.32 -1.43
C LYS A 31 16.57 -2.66 -1.83
N GLY A 32 17.60 -2.85 -1.00
CA GLY A 32 18.92 -2.28 -1.23
C GLY A 32 19.03 -0.79 -0.94
N TYR A 33 18.00 -0.19 -0.35
CA TYR A 33 18.00 1.19 0.15
C TYR A 33 17.88 1.22 1.66
N ASP A 34 18.44 2.25 2.28
CA ASP A 34 18.31 2.50 3.71
C ASP A 34 16.96 3.16 4.04
N SER A 35 16.65 3.24 5.34
CA SER A 35 15.39 3.78 5.84
C SER A 35 15.11 5.24 5.47
N SER A 36 16.12 6.01 5.05
CA SER A 36 15.92 7.39 4.59
C SER A 36 15.14 7.46 3.27
N HIS A 37 15.07 6.35 2.53
CA HIS A 37 14.32 6.24 1.29
C HIS A 37 12.90 5.70 1.47
N ASP A 38 12.53 5.33 2.70
CA ASP A 38 11.21 4.76 3.01
C ASP A 38 10.11 5.77 2.66
N GLN A 39 9.09 5.30 1.96
CA GLN A 39 8.07 6.20 1.39
C GLN A 39 6.65 5.66 1.58
N TRP A 40 5.71 6.60 1.64
CA TRP A 40 4.28 6.29 1.61
C TRP A 40 3.80 6.15 0.16
N VAL A 41 3.41 4.94 -0.21
CA VAL A 41 2.91 4.58 -1.54
C VAL A 41 1.42 4.27 -1.45
N LYS A 42 0.64 4.72 -2.43
CA LYS A 42 -0.80 4.39 -2.47
C LYS A 42 -0.99 2.92 -2.77
N HIS A 43 -2.10 2.36 -2.29
CA HIS A 43 -2.49 0.99 -2.65
C HIS A 43 -2.54 0.76 -4.17
N SER A 44 -2.97 1.75 -4.94
CA SER A 44 -3.05 1.65 -6.42
C SER A 44 -1.69 1.63 -7.12
N ASP A 45 -0.62 2.05 -6.45
CA ASP A 45 0.73 2.19 -7.00
C ASP A 45 1.70 1.11 -6.48
N ILE A 46 1.22 0.17 -5.64
CA ILE A 46 2.01 -0.93 -5.09
C ILE A 46 1.53 -2.27 -5.67
N PHE A 47 2.46 -3.06 -6.20
CA PHE A 47 2.18 -4.36 -6.83
C PHE A 47 2.84 -5.54 -6.08
N ALA A 48 3.22 -5.33 -4.81
CA ALA A 48 3.94 -6.30 -3.98
C ALA A 48 2.99 -7.07 -3.04
N GLU A 49 2.17 -7.95 -3.60
CA GLU A 49 1.13 -8.69 -2.85
C GLU A 49 1.70 -9.54 -1.71
N ASP A 50 2.85 -10.18 -1.92
CA ASP A 50 3.49 -11.03 -0.90
C ASP A 50 3.95 -10.21 0.32
N ALA A 51 4.59 -9.06 0.09
CA ALA A 51 5.03 -8.16 1.15
C ALA A 51 3.84 -7.60 1.95
N ILE A 52 2.75 -7.26 1.25
CA ILE A 52 1.50 -6.80 1.88
C ILE A 52 0.88 -7.92 2.72
N ALA A 53 0.82 -9.15 2.21
CA ALA A 53 0.30 -10.29 2.95
C ALA A 53 1.15 -10.60 4.19
N ALA A 54 2.48 -10.56 4.06
CA ALA A 54 3.41 -10.74 5.18
C ALA A 54 3.21 -9.67 6.27
N PHE A 55 2.99 -8.42 5.88
CA PHE A 55 2.66 -7.34 6.81
C PHE A 55 1.36 -7.60 7.57
N TYR A 56 0.25 -7.92 6.89
CA TYR A 56 -1.03 -8.14 7.57
C TYR A 56 -1.07 -9.41 8.43
N ARG A 57 -0.23 -10.41 8.15
CA ARG A 57 -0.03 -11.55 9.07
C ARG A 57 0.49 -11.10 10.43
N LYS A 58 1.38 -10.10 10.46
CA LYS A 58 1.95 -9.51 11.70
C LYS A 58 1.05 -8.43 12.30
N HIS A 59 0.28 -7.74 11.47
CA HIS A 59 -0.55 -6.59 11.86
C HIS A 59 -2.02 -6.75 11.42
N PRO A 60 -2.77 -7.73 11.96
CA PRO A 60 -4.12 -8.05 11.50
C PRO A 60 -5.16 -6.94 11.73
N ASN A 61 -4.87 -6.00 12.63
CA ASN A 61 -5.76 -4.89 13.00
C ASN A 61 -5.50 -3.61 12.19
N LYS A 62 -4.54 -3.61 11.26
CA LYS A 62 -4.26 -2.45 10.41
C LYS A 62 -5.34 -2.30 9.33
N PRO A 63 -5.63 -1.07 8.87
CA PRO A 63 -6.68 -0.82 7.88
C PRO A 63 -6.33 -1.47 6.55
N ARG A 64 -7.26 -2.27 6.00
CA ARG A 64 -7.12 -2.95 4.69
C ARG A 64 -8.23 -2.54 3.73
N VAL A 65 -7.98 -2.67 2.43
CA VAL A 65 -8.92 -2.28 1.37
C VAL A 65 -10.25 -3.03 1.48
N GLU A 66 -10.23 -4.27 1.94
CA GLU A 66 -11.43 -5.07 2.19
C GLU A 66 -12.35 -4.45 3.26
N MET A 67 -11.78 -3.82 4.29
CA MET A 67 -12.56 -3.11 5.32
C MET A 67 -13.26 -1.87 4.76
N LEU A 68 -12.72 -1.25 3.71
CA LEU A 68 -13.35 -0.10 3.04
C LEU A 68 -14.62 -0.51 2.30
N ARG A 69 -14.62 -1.70 1.68
CA ARG A 69 -15.78 -2.22 0.92
C ARG A 69 -16.98 -2.48 1.83
N ALA A 70 -16.75 -2.90 3.07
CA ALA A 70 -17.82 -3.09 4.06
C ALA A 70 -18.51 -1.77 4.48
N CYS A 71 -17.87 -0.62 4.31
CA CYS A 71 -18.44 0.69 4.62
C CYS A 71 -19.08 1.41 3.41
N SER A 72 -19.06 0.82 2.22
CA SER A 72 -19.47 1.49 0.98
C SER A 72 -20.75 0.98 0.34
N GLN A 73 -21.63 0.34 1.10
CA GLN A 73 -23.05 0.28 0.75
C GLN A 73 -23.78 1.45 1.40
N VAL A 74 -23.49 2.66 0.90
CA VAL A 74 -24.48 3.73 0.96
C VAL A 74 -25.48 3.47 -0.15
N ASN A 75 -26.69 3.05 0.23
CA ASN A 75 -27.84 3.09 -0.64
C ASN A 75 -28.04 4.57 -1.04
N LEU A 76 -27.76 4.90 -2.30
CA LEU A 76 -28.25 6.15 -2.88
C LEU A 76 -29.74 5.92 -3.16
N LEU A 77 -30.61 6.41 -2.26
CA LEU A 77 -32.02 6.68 -2.53
C LEU A 77 -32.15 8.04 -3.22
#